data_AF-A0A1B8EUU9-F1
#
_entry.id   AF-A0A1B8EUU9-F1
#
_cell.length_a   1.000
_cell.length_b   1.000
_cell.length_c   1.000
_cell.angle_alpha   90.00
_cell.angle_beta   90.00
_cell.angle_gamma   90.00
#
_symmetry.space_group_name_H-M   'P 1'
#
loop_
_entity.id
_entity.type
_entity.pdbx_description
1 polymer ?
#
loop_
_entity_poly.entity_id
_entity_poly.type
_entity_poly.pdbx_seq_one_letter_code
_entity_poly.pdbx_strand_id
1 'polypeptide(L)'
;MADPEKYWPGGIPSHVRCHDNPIDDIDTFKEEVKGWQLFLEENATPRDGSSQEQTPTVTRRRQLVEEWATMSQDTRNSYQERAPLRARVGWFPAELAANDQNYQPSGICSLVIPEPISPRNWALWTKIRILLYNHDGEEHGTLWGGSDTTTICRPNPAGPNPVAVDGYNTWNFVEAALFEHMTMTSTGTVMFHYGENSVFFADQETLDTGRLLLCAFYNNGSLEKSGYIWPVFTKDIFNFMVGLGQSAYSLIEGDMWTFDEEAPPGDMEKPILEVMSTLATECEYFDVDGRGVDLWREDIESYAPGYLEMEEAGGGMVVDYDHDNFREN
;
A
#
# COMPACT_ATOMS: atom_id res chain seq x y z
N MET A 1 -15.02 -9.73 14.80
CA MET A 1 -14.45 -8.66 15.64
C MET A 1 -13.14 -8.26 14.98
N ALA A 2 -12.83 -6.97 14.86
CA ALA A 2 -11.58 -6.52 14.24
C ALA A 2 -10.37 -7.04 15.03
N ASP A 3 -9.27 -7.38 14.35
CA ASP A 3 -8.02 -7.78 14.99
C ASP A 3 -7.47 -6.62 15.84
N PRO A 4 -7.41 -6.76 17.18
CA PRO A 4 -6.98 -5.69 18.06
C PRO A 4 -5.50 -5.33 17.91
N GLU A 5 -4.66 -6.21 17.35
CA GLU A 5 -3.24 -5.91 17.08
C GLU A 5 -3.08 -4.98 15.88
N LYS A 6 -4.06 -4.94 14.97
CA LYS A 6 -3.99 -4.16 13.72
C LYS A 6 -4.91 -2.96 13.70
N TYR A 7 -6.11 -3.10 14.26
CA TYR A 7 -7.18 -2.11 14.11
C TYR A 7 -7.58 -1.43 15.42
N TRP A 8 -7.95 -0.15 15.33
CA TRP A 8 -8.59 0.54 16.45
C TRP A 8 -9.94 -0.11 16.79
N PRO A 9 -10.23 -0.34 18.07
CA PRO A 9 -11.56 -0.74 18.50
C PRO A 9 -12.58 0.35 18.15
N GLY A 10 -13.44 0.09 17.15
CA GLY A 10 -14.45 1.06 16.70
C GLY A 10 -13.99 2.06 15.65
N GLY A 11 -12.81 1.84 15.04
CA GLY A 11 -12.24 2.73 14.02
C GLY A 11 -11.37 3.82 14.62
N ILE A 12 -10.59 4.48 13.76
CA ILE A 12 -9.71 5.58 14.17
C ILE A 12 -10.58 6.73 14.71
N PRO A 13 -10.30 7.25 15.91
CA PRO A 13 -11.06 8.35 16.48
C PRO A 13 -11.02 9.60 15.58
N SER A 14 -12.17 10.24 15.38
CA SER A 14 -12.29 11.41 14.48
C SER A 14 -11.39 12.62 14.80
N HIS A 15 -10.89 12.72 16.05
CA HIS A 15 -9.94 13.77 16.45
C HIS A 15 -8.49 13.44 16.06
N VAL A 16 -8.19 12.18 15.75
CA VAL A 16 -6.92 11.75 15.15
C VAL A 16 -7.03 11.95 13.65
N ARG A 17 -6.48 13.06 13.16
CA ARG A 17 -6.55 13.45 11.74
C ARG A 17 -5.17 13.72 11.17
N CYS A 18 -4.99 13.44 9.89
CA CYS A 18 -3.83 13.87 9.13
C CYS A 18 -3.70 15.39 9.11
N HIS A 19 -2.47 15.88 8.95
CA HIS A 19 -2.22 17.31 8.81
C HIS A 19 -2.82 17.84 7.50
N ASP A 20 -3.26 19.10 7.52
CA ASP A 20 -4.02 19.66 6.40
C ASP A 20 -3.12 19.91 5.16
N ASN A 21 -1.82 20.16 5.34
CA ASN A 21 -0.88 20.44 4.26
C ASN A 21 0.38 19.57 4.36
N PRO A 22 1.05 19.24 3.24
CA PRO A 22 2.40 18.67 3.28
C PRO A 22 3.39 19.64 3.93
N ILE A 23 4.48 19.07 4.46
CA ILE A 23 5.64 19.83 4.94
C ILE A 23 6.85 19.30 4.19
N ASP A 24 7.32 19.95 3.14
CA ASP A 24 8.38 19.39 2.27
C ASP A 24 9.80 19.65 2.80
N ASP A 25 9.96 20.69 3.62
CA ASP A 25 11.26 21.06 4.19
C ASP A 25 11.58 20.22 5.43
N ILE A 26 12.70 19.50 5.38
CA ILE A 26 13.13 18.59 6.45
C ILE A 26 13.40 19.30 7.77
N ASP A 27 13.90 20.53 7.73
CA ASP A 27 14.23 21.29 8.95
C ASP A 27 12.95 21.84 9.59
N THR A 28 12.01 22.35 8.78
CA THR A 28 10.65 22.68 9.22
C THR A 28 9.95 21.45 9.79
N PHE A 29 10.08 20.28 9.16
CA PHE A 29 9.44 19.06 9.67
C PHE A 29 10.05 18.59 10.99
N LYS A 30 11.38 18.64 11.15
CA LYS A 30 12.06 18.37 12.43
C LYS A 30 11.60 19.32 13.53
N GLU A 31 11.48 20.60 13.21
CA GLU A 31 10.92 21.58 14.12
C GLU A 31 9.50 21.16 14.49
N GLU A 32 8.63 20.88 13.52
CA GLU A 32 7.21 20.60 13.78
C GLU A 32 6.94 19.38 14.67
N VAL A 33 7.81 18.37 14.66
CA VAL A 33 7.58 17.09 15.38
C VAL A 33 8.34 16.96 16.70
N LYS A 34 9.27 17.86 17.02
CA LYS A 34 10.14 17.69 18.20
C LYS A 34 9.38 17.65 19.53
N GLY A 35 8.28 18.39 19.65
CA GLY A 35 7.42 18.37 20.83
C GLY A 35 6.78 16.99 21.06
N TRP A 36 6.28 16.36 19.99
CA TRP A 36 5.76 15.00 20.02
C TRP A 36 6.81 13.98 20.46
N GLN A 37 8.03 14.09 19.93
CA GLN A 37 9.13 13.21 20.31
C GLN A 37 9.45 13.30 21.80
N LEU A 38 9.52 14.51 22.36
CA LEU A 38 9.72 14.69 23.80
C LEU A 38 8.53 14.15 24.61
N PHE A 39 7.30 14.34 24.13
CA PHE A 39 6.11 13.78 24.76
C PHE A 39 6.18 12.25 24.85
N LEU A 40 6.60 11.58 23.77
CA LEU A 40 6.80 10.13 23.78
C LEU A 40 7.86 9.70 24.80
N GLU A 41 9.01 10.39 24.84
CA GLU A 41 10.10 10.10 25.78
C GLU A 41 9.64 10.12 27.25
N GLU A 42 8.79 11.08 27.61
CA GLU A 42 8.32 11.26 28.99
C GLU A 42 7.11 10.41 29.37
N ASN A 43 6.42 9.84 28.39
CA ASN A 43 5.15 9.13 28.60
C ASN A 43 5.13 7.71 28.01
N ALA A 44 6.26 7.20 27.51
CA ALA A 44 6.34 5.85 26.94
C ALA A 44 5.82 4.77 27.92
N THR A 45 6.18 4.88 29.19
CA THR A 45 5.71 3.98 30.25
C THR A 45 4.59 4.63 31.08
N PRO A 46 3.53 3.87 31.45
CA PRO A 46 2.48 4.38 32.31
C PRO A 46 3.04 4.82 33.68
N ARG A 47 2.60 6.00 34.16
CA ARG A 47 3.07 6.57 35.44
C ARG A 47 2.57 5.83 36.68
N ASP A 48 1.45 5.13 36.55
CA ASP A 48 0.81 4.43 37.66
C ASP A 48 1.17 2.94 37.63
N GLY A 49 2.02 2.51 38.55
CA GLY A 49 2.39 1.10 38.75
C GLY A 49 1.26 0.22 39.30
N SER A 50 -0.01 0.55 39.03
CA SER A 50 -1.18 -0.24 39.43
C SER A 50 -1.51 -1.29 38.36
N SER A 51 -1.35 -2.55 38.77
CA SER A 51 -1.64 -3.80 38.04
C SER A 51 -0.89 -4.00 36.72
N GLN A 52 0.10 -4.90 36.76
CA GLN A 52 0.72 -5.56 35.61
C GLN A 52 -0.28 -6.45 34.82
N GLU A 53 -1.41 -5.90 34.39
CA GLU A 53 -1.89 -6.29 33.07
C GLU A 53 -1.07 -5.44 32.11
N GLN A 54 -0.05 -6.05 31.49
CA GLN A 54 0.77 -5.41 30.47
C GLN A 54 -0.19 -4.89 29.40
N THR A 55 -0.49 -3.60 29.44
CA THR A 55 -1.28 -2.96 28.38
C THR A 55 -0.54 -3.28 27.07
N PRO A 56 -1.18 -3.95 26.10
CA PRO A 56 -0.50 -4.30 24.86
C PRO A 56 0.16 -3.07 24.24
N THR A 57 1.38 -3.21 23.73
CA THR A 57 2.15 -2.06 23.21
C THR A 57 1.36 -1.25 22.19
N VAL A 58 0.63 -1.92 21.30
CA VAL A 58 -0.28 -1.26 20.33
C VAL A 58 -1.34 -0.40 21.01
N THR A 59 -1.90 -0.84 22.13
CA THR A 59 -2.90 -0.07 22.90
C THR A 59 -2.24 1.16 23.50
N ARG A 60 -1.00 1.05 24.01
CA ARG A 60 -0.28 2.20 24.55
C ARG A 60 0.05 3.23 23.48
N ARG A 61 0.46 2.81 22.27
CA ARG A 61 0.73 3.72 21.15
C ARG A 61 -0.51 4.49 20.74
N ARG A 62 -1.65 3.80 20.60
CA ARG A 62 -2.95 4.41 20.31
C ARG A 62 -3.35 5.44 21.38
N GLN A 63 -3.21 5.11 22.66
CA GLN A 63 -3.45 6.05 23.75
C GLN A 63 -2.58 7.31 23.66
N LEU A 64 -1.28 7.17 23.37
CA LEU A 64 -0.38 8.31 23.21
C LEU A 64 -0.79 9.22 22.04
N VAL A 65 -1.24 8.62 20.93
CA VAL A 65 -1.79 9.37 19.78
C VAL A 65 -3.04 10.15 20.18
N GLU A 66 -4.00 9.51 20.87
CA GLU A 66 -5.22 10.18 21.36
C GLU A 66 -4.89 11.29 22.37
N GLU A 67 -4.01 11.01 23.33
CA GLU A 67 -3.56 11.96 24.35
C GLU A 67 -2.99 13.22 23.69
N TRP A 68 -2.09 13.07 22.69
CA TRP A 68 -1.50 14.21 22.00
C TRP A 68 -2.47 14.94 21.07
N ALA A 69 -3.33 14.20 20.36
CA ALA A 69 -4.34 14.78 19.48
C ALA A 69 -5.35 15.66 20.24
N THR A 70 -5.77 15.21 21.43
CA THR A 70 -6.76 15.90 22.28
C THR A 70 -6.15 16.88 23.28
N MET A 71 -4.83 16.86 23.45
CA MET A 71 -4.11 17.78 24.34
C MET A 71 -4.33 19.25 23.95
N SER A 72 -4.43 20.12 24.95
CA SER A 72 -4.52 21.57 24.72
C SER A 72 -3.29 22.10 23.99
N GLN A 73 -3.48 23.09 23.12
CA GLN A 73 -2.37 23.69 22.37
C GLN A 73 -1.30 24.29 23.30
N ASP A 74 -1.69 24.89 24.43
CA ASP A 74 -0.75 25.45 25.41
C ASP A 74 0.17 24.37 26.00
N THR A 75 -0.37 23.18 26.27
CA THR A 75 0.44 22.05 26.74
C THR A 75 1.37 21.53 25.65
N ARG A 76 0.89 21.39 24.40
CA ARG A 76 1.76 20.99 23.27
C ARG A 76 2.87 22.01 23.01
N ASN A 77 2.56 23.31 23.10
CA ASN A 77 3.54 24.38 23.00
C ASN A 77 4.62 24.27 24.09
N SER A 78 4.24 23.93 25.32
CA SER A 78 5.22 23.71 26.39
C SER A 78 6.18 22.55 26.09
N TYR A 79 5.70 21.45 25.49
CA TYR A 79 6.58 20.38 24.97
C TYR A 79 7.47 20.90 23.83
N GLN A 80 6.88 21.63 22.89
CA GLN A 80 7.54 22.18 21.70
C GLN A 80 8.69 23.14 22.05
N GLU A 81 8.50 24.03 23.03
CA GLU A 81 9.48 25.04 23.42
C GLU A 81 10.73 24.45 24.08
N ARG A 82 10.57 23.36 24.85
CA ARG A 82 11.66 22.74 25.62
C ARG A 82 12.28 21.53 24.94
N ALA A 83 11.65 21.02 23.87
CA ALA A 83 12.14 19.85 23.16
C ALA A 83 13.43 20.16 22.39
N PRO A 84 14.47 19.32 22.54
CA PRO A 84 15.65 19.43 21.72
C PRO A 84 15.32 19.01 20.29
N LEU A 85 16.00 19.63 19.32
CA LEU A 85 15.99 19.10 17.96
C LEU A 85 16.72 17.76 17.92
N ARG A 86 16.06 16.74 17.38
CA ARG A 86 16.66 15.43 17.16
C ARG A 86 17.17 15.30 15.73
N ALA A 87 18.13 14.39 15.54
CA ALA A 87 18.73 14.15 14.22
C ALA A 87 17.75 13.53 13.21
N ARG A 88 16.74 12.79 13.69
CA ARG A 88 15.77 12.05 12.86
C ARG A 88 14.34 12.46 13.22
N VAL A 89 13.50 12.65 12.20
CA VAL A 89 12.07 12.95 12.35
C VAL A 89 11.27 11.77 12.92
N GLY A 90 11.69 10.53 12.63
CA GLY A 90 11.10 9.30 13.14
C GLY A 90 11.76 8.75 14.41
N TRP A 91 12.34 9.60 15.26
CA TRP A 91 12.80 9.11 16.57
C TRP A 91 11.61 8.84 17.50
N PHE A 92 11.61 7.69 18.16
CA PHE A 92 10.70 7.33 19.23
C PHE A 92 11.37 6.36 20.23
N PRO A 93 10.86 6.21 21.47
CA PRO A 93 11.35 5.24 22.46
C PRO A 93 11.23 3.78 22.00
N ALA A 94 12.27 2.97 22.21
CA ALA A 94 12.33 1.59 21.70
C ALA A 94 11.24 0.67 22.27
N GLU A 95 10.71 0.98 23.45
CA GLU A 95 9.62 0.23 24.09
C GLU A 95 8.29 0.37 23.36
N LEU A 96 8.17 1.36 22.46
CA LEU A 96 7.01 1.62 21.61
C LEU A 96 7.20 1.07 20.19
N ALA A 97 8.21 0.23 19.95
CA ALA A 97 8.39 -0.41 18.65
C ALA A 97 7.25 -1.39 18.34
N ALA A 98 6.84 -1.44 17.08
CA ALA A 98 5.90 -2.42 16.57
C ALA A 98 6.50 -3.83 16.59
N ASN A 99 5.64 -4.84 16.62
CA ASN A 99 5.99 -6.20 16.25
C ASN A 99 5.28 -6.61 14.95
N ASP A 100 5.66 -7.75 14.37
CA ASP A 100 5.15 -8.24 13.08
C ASP A 100 3.61 -8.42 13.05
N GLN A 101 2.96 -8.62 14.20
CA GLN A 101 1.50 -8.75 14.28
C GLN A 101 0.78 -7.41 14.10
N ASN A 102 1.46 -6.28 14.31
CA ASN A 102 0.87 -4.95 14.20
C ASN A 102 0.81 -4.44 12.75
N TYR A 103 1.67 -4.96 11.87
CA TYR A 103 1.71 -4.52 10.49
C TYR A 103 0.51 -5.07 9.70
N GLN A 104 -0.06 -4.23 8.85
CA GLN A 104 -0.97 -4.71 7.82
C GLN A 104 -0.20 -5.62 6.86
N PRO A 105 -0.89 -6.58 6.20
CA PRO A 105 -0.26 -7.36 5.13
C PRO A 105 0.33 -6.42 4.08
N SER A 106 1.64 -6.50 3.88
CA SER A 106 2.39 -5.66 2.95
C SER A 106 2.66 -6.44 1.67
N GLY A 107 2.50 -5.76 0.53
CA GLY A 107 2.89 -6.25 -0.78
C GLY A 107 3.20 -5.04 -1.67
N ILE A 108 3.84 -5.29 -2.81
CA ILE A 108 4.20 -4.22 -3.75
C ILE A 108 2.94 -3.64 -4.41
N CYS A 109 1.94 -4.48 -4.67
CA CYS A 109 0.63 -4.08 -5.16
C CYS A 109 -0.50 -4.45 -4.20
N SER A 110 -1.31 -3.45 -3.84
CA SER A 110 -2.42 -3.57 -2.89
C SER A 110 -3.77 -3.56 -3.58
N LEU A 111 -4.56 -4.63 -3.44
CA LEU A 111 -5.95 -4.67 -3.90
C LEU A 111 -6.86 -3.88 -2.94
N VAL A 112 -7.49 -2.82 -3.44
CA VAL A 112 -8.32 -1.86 -2.70
C VAL A 112 -9.75 -1.82 -3.24
N ILE A 113 -10.49 -2.90 -2.99
CA ILE A 113 -11.89 -3.09 -3.45
C ILE A 113 -12.83 -3.38 -2.26
N PRO A 114 -14.16 -3.25 -2.45
CA PRO A 114 -15.11 -3.55 -1.37
C PRO A 114 -15.00 -5.01 -0.88
N GLU A 115 -15.04 -5.18 0.45
CA GLU A 115 -15.09 -6.48 1.13
C GLU A 115 -16.53 -6.82 1.59
N PRO A 116 -17.02 -8.06 1.49
CA PRO A 116 -16.34 -9.22 0.90
C PRO A 116 -16.16 -9.09 -0.62
N ILE A 117 -15.02 -9.56 -1.12
CA ILE A 117 -14.70 -9.56 -2.55
C ILE A 117 -15.78 -10.36 -3.31
N SER A 118 -16.36 -9.74 -4.34
CA SER A 118 -17.35 -10.43 -5.18
C SER A 118 -16.71 -11.55 -6.00
N PRO A 119 -17.45 -12.61 -6.37
CA PRO A 119 -16.96 -13.67 -7.26
C PRO A 119 -16.33 -13.12 -8.56
N ARG A 120 -16.96 -12.08 -9.15
CA ARG A 120 -16.43 -11.38 -10.33
C ARG A 120 -15.08 -10.76 -10.02
N ASN A 121 -14.98 -9.97 -8.96
CA ASN A 121 -13.73 -9.28 -8.63
C ASN A 121 -12.62 -10.25 -8.24
N TRP A 122 -12.94 -11.40 -7.65
CA TRP A 122 -11.96 -12.46 -7.39
C TRP A 122 -11.38 -13.03 -8.69
N ALA A 123 -12.25 -13.31 -9.68
CA ALA A 123 -11.84 -13.79 -10.99
C ALA A 123 -10.96 -12.77 -11.72
N LEU A 124 -11.35 -11.49 -11.71
CA LEU A 124 -10.56 -10.40 -12.31
C LEU A 124 -9.23 -10.21 -11.59
N TRP A 125 -9.23 -10.24 -10.26
CA TRP A 125 -8.01 -10.13 -9.46
C TRP A 125 -7.04 -11.28 -9.75
N THR A 126 -7.54 -12.49 -9.96
CA THR A 126 -6.72 -13.65 -10.38
C THR A 126 -5.99 -13.36 -11.69
N LYS A 127 -6.66 -12.75 -12.67
CA LYS A 127 -6.03 -12.35 -13.94
C LYS A 127 -4.97 -11.27 -13.75
N ILE A 128 -5.26 -10.24 -12.94
CA ILE A 128 -4.26 -9.21 -12.62
C ILE A 128 -3.02 -9.83 -12.00
N ARG A 129 -3.20 -10.77 -11.05
CA ARG A 129 -2.07 -11.50 -10.46
C ARG A 129 -1.26 -12.27 -11.51
N ILE A 130 -1.90 -12.91 -12.49
CA ILE A 130 -1.19 -13.57 -13.60
C ILE A 130 -0.40 -12.56 -14.44
N LEU A 131 -0.97 -11.39 -14.74
CA LEU A 131 -0.29 -10.33 -15.49
C LEU A 131 0.91 -9.71 -14.75
N LEU A 132 1.03 -9.95 -13.43
CA LEU A 132 2.16 -9.52 -12.60
C LEU A 132 3.34 -10.50 -12.60
N TYR A 133 3.33 -11.50 -13.48
CA TYR A 133 4.44 -12.42 -13.74
C TYR A 133 5.18 -12.07 -15.03
N ASN A 134 6.44 -12.52 -15.13
CA ASN A 134 7.19 -12.44 -16.37
C ASN A 134 6.62 -13.41 -17.40
N HIS A 135 6.26 -12.88 -18.57
CA HIS A 135 5.80 -13.63 -19.74
C HIS A 135 6.74 -13.42 -20.95
N ASP A 136 7.97 -12.99 -20.70
CA ASP A 136 9.01 -12.76 -21.71
C ASP A 136 9.86 -14.01 -21.98
N GLY A 137 9.78 -15.04 -21.12
CA GLY A 137 10.52 -16.30 -21.26
C GLY A 137 12.01 -16.20 -20.94
N GLU A 138 12.50 -15.03 -20.55
CA GLU A 138 13.88 -14.81 -20.11
C GLU A 138 13.99 -14.94 -18.58
N GLU A 139 13.03 -14.34 -17.88
CA GLU A 139 12.95 -14.38 -16.42
C GLU A 139 11.73 -15.18 -15.96
N HIS A 140 11.89 -15.88 -14.83
CA HIS A 140 10.80 -16.60 -14.18
C HIS A 140 10.36 -15.86 -12.91
N GLY A 141 9.08 -16.02 -12.59
CA GLY A 141 8.49 -15.46 -11.37
C GLY A 141 7.88 -14.09 -11.59
N THR A 142 7.71 -13.36 -10.50
CA THR A 142 6.97 -12.09 -10.47
C THR A 142 7.79 -10.94 -11.06
N LEU A 143 7.11 -9.93 -11.62
CA LEU A 143 7.75 -8.75 -12.24
C LEU A 143 8.63 -7.93 -11.28
N TRP A 144 8.46 -8.10 -9.97
CA TRP A 144 9.22 -7.35 -8.97
C TRP A 144 10.33 -8.15 -8.27
N GLY A 145 10.39 -9.46 -8.50
CA GLY A 145 11.27 -10.38 -7.78
C GLY A 145 10.86 -10.60 -6.32
N GLY A 146 10.75 -11.87 -5.89
CA GLY A 146 10.43 -12.25 -4.51
C GLY A 146 9.00 -12.75 -4.28
N SER A 147 8.72 -13.13 -3.02
CA SER A 147 7.55 -13.91 -2.62
C SER A 147 6.28 -13.10 -2.33
N ASP A 148 6.39 -11.88 -1.81
CA ASP A 148 5.22 -11.11 -1.33
C ASP A 148 4.90 -9.91 -2.23
N THR A 149 4.44 -10.20 -3.44
CA THR A 149 4.21 -9.17 -4.47
C THR A 149 2.86 -8.47 -4.38
N THR A 150 1.85 -9.15 -3.84
CA THR A 150 0.49 -8.63 -3.82
C THR A 150 -0.19 -8.82 -2.47
N THR A 151 -1.04 -7.88 -2.09
CA THR A 151 -1.78 -7.92 -0.83
C THR A 151 -3.25 -7.52 -1.05
N ILE A 152 -4.13 -7.93 -0.13
CA ILE A 152 -5.54 -7.54 -0.11
C ILE A 152 -5.75 -6.60 1.08
N CYS A 153 -6.15 -5.37 0.79
CA CYS A 153 -6.46 -4.38 1.83
C CYS A 153 -7.81 -4.70 2.49
N ARG A 154 -7.74 -5.36 3.65
CA ARG A 154 -8.93 -5.61 4.46
C ARG A 154 -9.24 -4.37 5.31
N PRO A 155 -10.39 -3.70 5.12
CA PRO A 155 -10.72 -2.52 5.90
C PRO A 155 -11.01 -2.89 7.36
N ASN A 156 -10.82 -1.92 8.26
CA ASN A 156 -11.40 -1.99 9.59
C ASN A 156 -12.93 -2.10 9.45
N PRO A 157 -13.60 -3.09 10.08
CA PRO A 157 -15.07 -3.22 10.03
C PRO A 157 -15.85 -1.98 10.50
N ALA A 158 -15.23 -1.09 11.29
CA ALA A 158 -15.81 0.17 11.73
C ALA A 158 -15.41 1.38 10.86
N GLY A 159 -14.52 1.18 9.89
CA GLY A 159 -14.04 2.20 8.96
C GLY A 159 -14.73 2.15 7.59
N PRO A 160 -14.25 2.96 6.63
CA PRO A 160 -14.68 2.89 5.24
C PRO A 160 -14.42 1.52 4.61
N ASN A 161 -15.33 1.10 3.74
CA ASN A 161 -15.20 -0.12 2.94
C ASN A 161 -15.60 0.22 1.48
N PRO A 162 -14.65 0.29 0.54
CA PRO A 162 -13.24 -0.11 0.65
C PRO A 162 -12.37 0.89 1.43
N VAL A 163 -11.13 0.52 1.69
CA VAL A 163 -10.06 1.48 2.02
C VAL A 163 -9.88 2.40 0.81
N ALA A 164 -10.07 3.70 1.00
CA ALA A 164 -9.84 4.69 -0.07
C ALA A 164 -8.34 4.88 -0.30
N VAL A 165 -7.94 5.22 -1.53
CA VAL A 165 -6.52 5.44 -1.89
C VAL A 165 -5.88 6.53 -1.03
N ASP A 166 -6.57 7.66 -0.83
CA ASP A 166 -6.15 8.76 0.05
C ASP A 166 -6.24 8.41 1.56
N GLY A 167 -6.96 7.35 1.90
CA GLY A 167 -7.03 6.77 3.25
C GLY A 167 -6.00 5.66 3.50
N TYR A 168 -5.20 5.27 2.51
CA TYR A 168 -4.33 4.10 2.59
C TYR A 168 -3.28 4.21 3.69
N ASN A 169 -2.53 5.32 3.77
CA ASN A 169 -1.50 5.50 4.81
C ASN A 169 -2.09 5.50 6.22
N THR A 170 -3.32 5.99 6.36
CA THR A 170 -4.06 5.95 7.62
C THR A 170 -4.43 4.51 7.99
N TRP A 171 -4.93 3.72 7.03
CA TRP A 171 -5.18 2.29 7.22
C TRP A 171 -3.90 1.48 7.52
N ASN A 172 -2.80 1.81 6.83
CA ASN A 172 -1.55 1.05 6.91
C ASN A 172 -0.76 1.34 8.19
N PHE A 173 -0.68 2.63 8.61
CA PHE A 173 0.21 3.06 9.68
C PHE A 173 -0.51 3.59 10.91
N VAL A 174 -1.65 4.27 10.75
CA VAL A 174 -2.37 4.89 11.88
C VAL A 174 -3.22 3.87 12.61
N GLU A 175 -3.79 2.87 11.91
CA GLU A 175 -4.62 1.84 12.54
C GLU A 175 -3.89 1.11 13.68
N ALA A 176 -2.60 0.81 13.52
CA ALA A 176 -1.75 0.20 14.54
C ALA A 176 -0.81 1.18 15.26
N ALA A 177 -0.90 2.49 14.96
CA ALA A 177 -0.03 3.55 15.46
C ALA A 177 1.47 3.22 15.32
N LEU A 178 1.91 2.94 14.10
CA LEU A 178 3.27 2.53 13.75
C LEU A 178 4.23 3.73 13.71
N PHE A 179 4.85 4.07 14.83
CA PHE A 179 5.74 5.25 14.94
C PHE A 179 6.99 5.18 14.05
N GLU A 180 7.31 3.99 13.54
CA GLU A 180 8.27 3.75 12.47
C GLU A 180 7.91 4.47 11.17
N HIS A 181 6.62 4.70 10.92
CA HIS A 181 6.06 5.22 9.67
C HIS A 181 5.24 6.50 9.85
N MET A 182 4.79 6.79 11.08
CA MET A 182 4.04 8.01 11.41
C MET A 182 4.65 8.82 12.56
N THR A 183 4.27 10.09 12.64
CA THR A 183 4.60 11.04 13.71
C THR A 183 3.45 12.05 13.86
N MET A 184 3.54 12.95 14.84
CA MET A 184 2.53 13.98 15.05
C MET A 184 3.16 15.38 15.14
N THR A 185 2.44 16.36 14.59
CA THR A 185 2.83 17.77 14.57
C THR A 185 2.62 18.44 15.94
N SER A 186 3.10 19.68 16.08
CA SER A 186 2.88 20.53 17.26
C SER A 186 1.40 20.90 17.44
N THR A 187 0.59 20.78 16.38
CA THR A 187 -0.87 20.93 16.39
C THR A 187 -1.63 19.62 16.61
N GLY A 188 -0.92 18.52 16.88
CA GLY A 188 -1.46 17.19 17.16
C GLY A 188 -2.21 16.55 16.01
N THR A 189 -1.72 16.76 14.79
CA THR A 189 -2.19 16.06 13.60
C THR A 189 -1.12 15.09 13.11
N VAL A 190 -1.52 14.04 12.41
CA VAL A 190 -0.64 12.98 11.92
C VAL A 190 0.12 13.40 10.67
N MET A 191 1.40 13.01 10.60
CA MET A 191 2.27 13.06 9.42
C MET A 191 2.96 11.71 9.23
N PHE A 192 3.38 11.40 8.01
CA PHE A 192 4.11 10.20 7.64
C PHE A 192 5.57 10.52 7.31
N HIS A 193 6.47 9.57 7.53
CA HIS A 193 7.88 9.75 7.16
C HIS A 193 8.06 9.62 5.64
N TYR A 194 9.05 10.31 5.06
CA TYR A 194 9.26 10.45 3.60
C TYR A 194 9.61 9.16 2.81
N GLY A 195 9.51 7.97 3.41
CA GLY A 195 10.03 6.72 2.84
C GLY A 195 9.03 5.87 2.05
N GLU A 196 7.73 6.08 2.21
CA GLU A 196 6.69 5.15 1.73
C GLU A 196 5.60 5.86 0.93
N ASN A 197 6.05 6.78 0.08
CA ASN A 197 5.16 7.67 -0.67
C ASN A 197 4.80 7.12 -2.05
N SER A 198 5.03 5.84 -2.32
CA SER A 198 4.79 5.24 -3.64
C SER A 198 4.25 3.83 -3.52
N VAL A 199 3.05 3.60 -4.06
CA VAL A 199 2.33 2.34 -3.92
C VAL A 199 1.62 2.02 -5.22
N PHE A 200 1.65 0.75 -5.64
CA PHE A 200 0.76 0.25 -6.69
C PHE A 200 -0.54 -0.23 -6.06
N PHE A 201 -1.66 0.15 -6.67
CA PHE A 201 -2.98 -0.31 -6.30
C PHE A 201 -3.63 -1.07 -7.43
N ALA A 202 -4.42 -2.07 -7.06
CA ALA A 202 -5.48 -2.61 -7.90
C ALA A 202 -6.82 -2.16 -7.32
N ASP A 203 -7.47 -1.19 -7.96
CA ASP A 203 -8.81 -0.75 -7.61
C ASP A 203 -9.85 -1.37 -8.57
N GLN A 204 -11.09 -0.89 -8.52
CA GLN A 204 -12.14 -1.40 -9.41
C GLN A 204 -11.82 -1.14 -10.89
N GLU A 205 -11.23 0.02 -11.22
CA GLU A 205 -10.83 0.34 -12.60
C GLU A 205 -9.68 -0.55 -13.05
N THR A 206 -8.74 -0.89 -12.17
CA THR A 206 -7.72 -1.90 -12.46
C THR A 206 -8.34 -3.26 -12.78
N LEU A 207 -9.32 -3.71 -11.99
CA LEU A 207 -9.96 -5.00 -12.24
C LEU A 207 -10.71 -5.02 -13.56
N ASP A 208 -11.32 -3.90 -13.95
CA ASP A 208 -12.08 -3.80 -15.20
C ASP A 208 -11.17 -3.64 -16.42
N THR A 209 -10.07 -2.89 -16.30
CA THR A 209 -9.23 -2.46 -17.44
C THR A 209 -7.89 -3.19 -17.59
N GLY A 210 -7.41 -3.86 -16.54
CA GLY A 210 -6.09 -4.49 -16.52
C GLY A 210 -4.94 -3.57 -16.09
N ARG A 211 -5.19 -2.28 -15.87
CA ARG A 211 -4.14 -1.27 -15.60
C ARG A 211 -4.02 -0.98 -14.11
N LEU A 212 -2.83 -1.10 -13.53
CA LEU A 212 -2.58 -0.81 -12.13
C LEU A 212 -2.53 0.70 -11.89
N LEU A 213 -3.01 1.15 -10.74
CA LEU A 213 -2.89 2.53 -10.32
C LEU A 213 -1.56 2.74 -9.57
N LEU A 214 -0.62 3.49 -10.14
CA LEU A 214 0.56 3.97 -9.41
C LEU A 214 0.22 5.29 -8.73
N CYS A 215 0.47 5.38 -7.43
CA CYS A 215 0.23 6.58 -6.63
C CYS A 215 1.51 7.13 -6.03
N ALA A 216 1.62 8.47 -6.01
CA ALA A 216 2.56 9.24 -5.22
C ALA A 216 1.80 9.96 -4.09
N PHE A 217 2.32 9.93 -2.87
CA PHE A 217 1.71 10.56 -1.70
C PHE A 217 2.58 11.66 -1.11
N TYR A 218 1.92 12.70 -0.63
CA TYR A 218 2.54 13.66 0.26
C TYR A 218 2.76 13.08 1.66
N ASN A 219 3.64 13.69 2.45
CA ASN A 219 3.90 13.26 3.83
C ASN A 219 2.76 13.58 4.81
N ASN A 220 1.68 14.25 4.38
CA ASN A 220 0.42 14.31 5.14
C ASN A 220 -0.55 13.16 4.77
N GLY A 221 -0.18 12.27 3.84
CA GLY A 221 -0.98 11.15 3.37
C GLY A 221 -1.96 11.48 2.24
N SER A 222 -2.05 12.75 1.82
CA SER A 222 -2.86 13.11 0.66
C SER A 222 -2.20 12.65 -0.64
N LEU A 223 -3.02 12.32 -1.63
CA LEU A 223 -2.54 11.92 -2.95
C LEU A 223 -1.90 13.13 -3.65
N GLU A 224 -0.63 13.00 -4.01
CA GLU A 224 0.11 14.01 -4.76
C GLU A 224 -0.14 13.85 -6.27
N LYS A 225 0.00 12.61 -6.75
CA LYS A 225 -0.15 12.28 -8.17
C LYS A 225 -0.54 10.81 -8.32
N SER A 226 -1.30 10.48 -9.36
CA SER A 226 -1.54 9.10 -9.74
C SER A 226 -1.61 8.93 -11.25
N GLY A 227 -1.42 7.70 -11.72
CA GLY A 227 -1.57 7.33 -13.13
C GLY A 227 -1.80 5.82 -13.27
N TYR A 228 -2.63 5.44 -14.24
CA TYR A 228 -2.83 4.04 -14.60
C TYR A 228 -1.73 3.57 -15.54
N ILE A 229 -1.15 2.41 -15.24
CA ILE A 229 -0.03 1.82 -15.97
C ILE A 229 -0.30 0.35 -16.27
N TRP A 230 0.27 -0.16 -17.35
CA TRP A 230 0.20 -1.59 -17.63
C TRP A 230 1.09 -2.40 -16.68
N PRO A 231 0.64 -3.60 -16.24
CA PRO A 231 1.44 -4.49 -15.41
C PRO A 231 2.85 -4.74 -15.97
N VAL A 232 3.00 -4.92 -17.29
CA VAL A 232 4.30 -5.20 -17.91
C VAL A 232 5.38 -4.14 -17.61
N PHE A 233 5.00 -2.88 -17.40
CA PHE A 233 5.94 -1.80 -17.08
C PHE A 233 6.32 -1.74 -15.60
N THR A 234 5.64 -2.50 -14.72
CA THR A 234 5.85 -2.39 -13.27
C THR A 234 7.23 -2.84 -12.85
N LYS A 235 7.87 -3.75 -13.60
CA LYS A 235 9.27 -4.17 -13.38
C LYS A 235 10.22 -2.99 -13.53
N ASP A 236 10.16 -2.30 -14.66
CA ASP A 236 11.03 -1.15 -14.94
C ASP A 236 10.75 0.01 -13.98
N ILE A 237 9.47 0.33 -13.76
CA ILE A 237 9.06 1.37 -12.80
C ILE A 237 9.58 1.06 -11.40
N PHE A 238 9.45 -0.19 -10.95
CA PHE A 238 9.97 -0.61 -9.65
C PHE A 238 11.50 -0.52 -9.58
N ASN A 239 12.22 -0.91 -10.65
CA ASN A 239 13.67 -0.76 -10.74
C ASN A 239 14.11 0.71 -10.72
N PHE A 240 13.35 1.61 -11.34
CA PHE A 240 13.61 3.05 -11.26
C PHE A 240 13.38 3.61 -9.85
N MET A 241 12.29 3.20 -9.20
CA MET A 241 11.97 3.64 -7.84
C MET A 241 12.99 3.11 -6.82
N VAL A 242 13.20 1.80 -6.78
CA VAL A 242 14.03 1.15 -5.75
C VAL A 242 15.52 1.20 -6.10
N GLY A 243 15.87 0.95 -7.37
CA GLY A 243 17.26 0.87 -7.82
C GLY A 243 17.91 2.23 -8.04
N LEU A 244 17.17 3.21 -8.58
CA LEU A 244 17.69 4.54 -8.89
C LEU A 244 17.15 5.66 -7.98
N GLY A 245 16.22 5.35 -7.07
CA GLY A 245 15.64 6.33 -6.15
C GLY A 245 14.75 7.38 -6.82
N GLN A 246 14.19 7.08 -8.00
CA GLN A 246 13.23 7.97 -8.66
C GLN A 246 11.91 8.00 -7.90
N SER A 247 11.25 9.16 -7.83
CA SER A 247 9.92 9.26 -7.21
C SER A 247 8.83 8.79 -8.18
N ALA A 248 7.76 8.20 -7.65
CA ALA A 248 6.57 7.90 -8.46
C ALA A 248 6.03 9.17 -9.14
N TYR A 249 6.08 10.33 -8.48
CA TYR A 249 5.73 11.61 -9.09
C TYR A 249 6.46 11.84 -10.42
N SER A 250 7.80 11.70 -10.43
CA SER A 250 8.59 11.93 -11.65
C SER A 250 8.29 10.90 -12.74
N LEU A 251 7.98 9.66 -12.36
CA LEU A 251 7.67 8.59 -13.30
C LEU A 251 6.29 8.80 -13.95
N ILE A 252 5.31 9.28 -13.17
CA ILE A 252 3.98 9.64 -13.68
C ILE A 252 4.04 10.93 -14.51
N GLU A 253 4.75 11.97 -14.08
CA GLU A 253 4.85 13.25 -14.80
C GLU A 253 5.60 13.13 -16.12
N GLY A 254 6.60 12.24 -16.18
CA GLY A 254 7.36 12.01 -17.41
C GLY A 254 6.56 11.38 -18.55
N ASP A 255 5.33 10.89 -18.27
CA ASP A 255 4.36 10.32 -19.22
C ASP A 255 4.89 9.19 -20.11
N MET A 256 6.07 8.63 -19.79
CA MET A 256 6.69 7.57 -20.58
C MET A 256 6.05 6.19 -20.36
N TRP A 257 5.05 6.09 -19.47
CA TRP A 257 4.51 4.82 -18.97
C TRP A 257 2.98 4.83 -18.82
N THR A 258 2.38 6.02 -18.79
CA THR A 258 0.93 6.28 -18.68
C THR A 258 0.34 6.43 -20.08
N PHE A 259 0.44 5.37 -20.88
CA PHE A 259 -0.04 5.35 -22.27
C PHE A 259 -1.56 5.24 -22.36
N ASP A 260 -2.29 6.27 -21.93
CA ASP A 260 -3.76 6.33 -22.09
C ASP A 260 -4.19 6.42 -23.57
N GLU A 261 -3.31 6.91 -24.45
CA GLU A 261 -3.61 7.10 -25.88
C GLU A 261 -3.17 5.93 -26.78
N GLU A 262 -2.26 5.06 -26.34
CA GLU A 262 -1.64 4.04 -27.22
C GLU A 262 -2.19 2.62 -27.03
N ALA A 263 -2.81 2.30 -25.88
CA ALA A 263 -3.42 0.99 -25.63
C ALA A 263 -4.83 1.17 -25.04
N PRO A 264 -5.92 0.81 -25.76
CA PRO A 264 -7.26 0.88 -25.21
C PRO A 264 -7.37 0.03 -23.93
N PRO A 265 -8.22 0.43 -22.98
CA PRO A 265 -8.43 -0.35 -21.76
C PRO A 265 -8.83 -1.78 -22.14
N GLY A 266 -8.18 -2.75 -21.50
CA GLY A 266 -8.53 -4.15 -21.66
C GLY A 266 -9.95 -4.41 -21.17
N ASP A 267 -10.60 -5.45 -21.70
CA ASP A 267 -11.77 -6.04 -21.06
C ASP A 267 -11.29 -7.29 -20.32
N MET A 268 -11.08 -7.15 -19.02
CA MET A 268 -10.58 -8.24 -18.19
C MET A 268 -11.60 -9.38 -17.99
N GLU A 269 -12.84 -9.25 -18.47
CA GLU A 269 -13.78 -10.37 -18.50
C GLU A 269 -13.45 -11.38 -19.61
N LYS A 270 -12.69 -10.97 -20.63
CA LYS A 270 -12.22 -11.86 -21.70
C LYS A 270 -11.21 -12.89 -21.20
N PRO A 271 -11.09 -14.07 -21.84
CA PRO A 271 -10.06 -15.06 -21.47
C PRO A 271 -8.66 -14.45 -21.42
N ILE A 272 -7.83 -14.85 -20.45
CA ILE A 272 -6.52 -14.20 -20.20
C ILE A 272 -5.61 -14.20 -21.43
N LEU A 273 -5.63 -15.27 -22.22
CA LEU A 273 -4.83 -15.35 -23.45
C LEU A 273 -5.33 -14.39 -24.54
N GLU A 274 -6.63 -14.07 -24.59
CA GLU A 274 -7.17 -13.03 -25.48
C GLU A 274 -6.75 -11.64 -25.01
N VAL A 275 -6.77 -11.40 -23.69
CA VAL A 275 -6.24 -10.15 -23.09
C VAL A 275 -4.78 -9.97 -23.46
N MET A 276 -3.92 -10.96 -23.22
CA MET A 276 -2.49 -10.92 -23.57
C MET A 276 -2.26 -10.75 -25.09
N SER A 277 -3.06 -11.39 -25.93
CA SER A 277 -2.97 -11.21 -27.39
C SER A 277 -3.32 -9.79 -27.83
N THR A 278 -4.30 -9.18 -27.17
CA THR A 278 -4.67 -7.78 -27.39
C THR A 278 -3.52 -6.87 -26.97
N LEU A 279 -2.93 -7.12 -25.79
CA LEU A 279 -1.76 -6.40 -25.31
C LEU A 279 -0.57 -6.51 -26.26
N ALA A 280 -0.25 -7.70 -26.75
CA ALA A 280 0.82 -7.89 -27.73
C ALA A 280 0.58 -7.15 -29.05
N THR A 281 -0.69 -6.95 -29.44
CA THR A 281 -1.05 -6.24 -30.67
C THR A 281 -0.98 -4.72 -30.49
N GLU A 282 -1.35 -4.23 -29.32
CA GLU A 282 -1.51 -2.80 -29.02
C GLU A 282 -0.26 -2.20 -28.35
N CYS A 283 0.56 -3.04 -27.71
CA CYS A 283 1.80 -2.66 -27.04
C CYS A 283 2.95 -3.53 -27.56
N GLU A 284 3.75 -2.96 -28.47
CA GLU A 284 4.90 -3.65 -29.10
C GLU A 284 5.90 -4.19 -28.05
N TYR A 285 5.95 -3.58 -26.86
CA TYR A 285 6.83 -3.99 -25.76
C TYR A 285 6.37 -5.23 -25.00
N PHE A 286 5.11 -5.65 -25.12
CA PHE A 286 4.59 -6.80 -24.36
C PHE A 286 5.12 -8.14 -24.88
N ASP A 287 5.34 -8.26 -26.19
CA ASP A 287 5.83 -9.49 -26.84
C ASP A 287 6.88 -9.18 -27.90
N VAL A 288 7.95 -8.47 -27.49
CA VAL A 288 9.04 -8.04 -28.39
C VAL A 288 9.62 -9.23 -29.16
N ASP A 289 9.70 -10.40 -28.53
CA ASP A 289 10.26 -11.62 -29.11
C ASP A 289 9.24 -12.45 -29.91
N GLY A 290 7.97 -12.04 -29.94
CA GLY A 290 6.91 -12.73 -30.67
C GLY A 290 6.67 -14.16 -30.20
N ARG A 291 6.75 -14.40 -28.89
CA ARG A 291 6.55 -15.72 -28.26
C ARG A 291 5.18 -16.28 -28.53
N GLY A 292 4.16 -15.41 -28.47
CA GLY A 292 2.78 -15.75 -28.74
C GLY A 292 2.13 -16.73 -27.75
N VAL A 293 0.88 -17.07 -28.07
CA VAL A 293 -0.09 -17.73 -27.18
C VAL A 293 0.38 -19.08 -26.61
N ASP A 294 1.10 -19.87 -27.39
CA ASP A 294 1.52 -21.21 -26.96
C ASP A 294 2.53 -21.13 -25.81
N LEU A 295 3.46 -20.18 -25.86
CA LEU A 295 4.47 -20.00 -24.83
C LEU A 295 3.91 -19.29 -23.58
N TRP A 296 3.01 -18.31 -23.76
CA TRP A 296 2.30 -17.73 -22.62
C TRP A 296 1.45 -18.75 -21.87
N ARG A 297 0.87 -19.73 -22.58
CA ARG A 297 0.14 -20.83 -21.94
C ARG A 297 1.05 -21.65 -21.04
N GLU A 298 2.28 -21.94 -21.47
CA GLU A 298 3.26 -22.65 -20.66
C GLU A 298 3.64 -21.86 -19.40
N ASP A 299 3.86 -20.55 -19.54
CA ASP A 299 4.19 -19.67 -18.42
C ASP A 299 3.03 -19.59 -17.40
N ILE A 300 1.81 -19.34 -17.87
CA ILE A 300 0.62 -19.28 -17.00
C ILE A 300 0.44 -20.59 -16.26
N GLU A 301 0.57 -21.74 -16.91
CA GLU A 301 0.44 -23.03 -16.25
C GLU A 301 1.57 -23.29 -15.24
N SER A 302 2.74 -22.68 -15.46
CA SER A 302 3.85 -22.71 -14.51
C SER A 302 3.57 -21.88 -13.25
N TYR A 303 2.91 -20.72 -13.38
CA TYR A 303 2.64 -19.77 -12.28
C TYR A 303 1.31 -20.00 -11.58
N ALA A 304 0.26 -20.34 -12.33
CA ALA A 304 -1.11 -20.56 -11.89
C ALA A 304 -1.65 -21.88 -12.45
N PRO A 305 -1.16 -23.04 -11.95
CA PRO A 305 -1.52 -24.35 -12.49
C PRO A 305 -3.02 -24.59 -12.47
N GLY A 306 -3.55 -25.19 -13.54
CA GLY A 306 -4.97 -25.50 -13.72
C GLY A 306 -5.88 -24.29 -13.96
N TYR A 307 -5.36 -23.06 -13.88
CA TYR A 307 -6.17 -21.86 -14.09
C TYR A 307 -6.82 -21.84 -15.48
N LEU A 308 -6.06 -22.16 -16.53
CA LEU A 308 -6.55 -22.08 -17.92
C LEU A 308 -7.67 -23.09 -18.18
N GLU A 309 -7.59 -24.30 -17.62
CA GLU A 309 -8.66 -25.30 -17.71
C GLU A 309 -9.92 -24.81 -16.99
N MET A 310 -9.76 -24.23 -15.81
CA MET A 310 -10.87 -23.63 -15.06
C MET A 310 -11.49 -22.45 -15.80
N GLU A 311 -10.67 -21.60 -16.44
CA GLU A 311 -11.13 -20.43 -17.19
C GLU A 311 -11.93 -20.85 -18.42
N GLU A 312 -11.46 -21.85 -19.15
CA GLU A 312 -12.19 -22.42 -20.29
C GLU A 312 -13.53 -23.01 -19.84
N ALA A 313 -13.56 -23.79 -18.75
CA ALA A 313 -14.79 -24.35 -18.20
C ALA A 313 -15.75 -23.28 -17.65
N GLY A 314 -15.21 -22.18 -17.12
CA GLY A 314 -15.93 -21.04 -16.56
C GLY A 314 -16.38 -20.00 -17.60
N GLY A 315 -16.08 -20.21 -18.89
CA GLY A 315 -16.44 -19.26 -19.95
C GLY A 315 -15.70 -17.92 -19.84
N GLY A 316 -14.44 -17.94 -19.40
CA GLY A 316 -13.59 -16.75 -19.25
C GLY A 316 -13.44 -16.24 -17.81
N MET A 317 -14.18 -16.79 -16.84
CA MET A 317 -14.19 -16.27 -15.46
C MET A 317 -14.06 -17.39 -14.42
N VAL A 318 -12.98 -17.34 -13.63
CA VAL A 318 -12.70 -18.32 -12.56
C VAL A 318 -12.92 -17.70 -11.18
N VAL A 319 -14.07 -17.97 -10.58
CA VAL A 319 -14.50 -17.29 -9.35
C VAL A 319 -13.97 -17.90 -8.05
N ASP A 320 -13.33 -19.06 -8.13
CA ASP A 320 -12.91 -19.88 -6.99
C ASP A 320 -11.50 -20.44 -7.15
N TYR A 321 -10.68 -19.83 -8.02
CA TYR A 321 -9.25 -20.17 -8.08
C TYR A 321 -8.61 -19.91 -6.71
N ASP A 322 -7.95 -20.92 -6.15
CA ASP A 322 -7.26 -20.78 -4.88
C ASP A 322 -5.96 -20.01 -5.07
N HIS A 323 -5.88 -18.85 -4.44
CA HIS A 323 -4.76 -17.91 -4.57
C HIS A 323 -3.47 -18.41 -3.91
N ASP A 324 -3.55 -19.46 -3.09
CA ASP A 324 -2.41 -20.19 -2.51
C ASP A 324 -1.74 -21.12 -3.53
N ASN A 325 -2.36 -21.38 -4.69
CA ASN A 325 -1.79 -22.21 -5.76
C ASN A 325 -0.82 -21.45 -6.67
N PHE A 326 -0.72 -20.12 -6.55
CA PHE A 326 0.27 -19.35 -7.30
C PHE A 326 1.69 -19.77 -6.91
N ARG A 327 2.56 -19.95 -7.89
CA ARG A 327 3.97 -20.34 -7.72
C ARG A 327 4.89 -19.15 -7.95
N GLU A 328 6.01 -19.11 -7.25
CA GLU A 328 6.96 -17.98 -7.25
C GLU A 328 8.30 -18.29 -7.94
N ASN A 329 8.33 -19.35 -8.78
CA ASN A 329 9.53 -20.00 -9.33
C ASN A 329 10.67 -19.06 -9.76
#